data_AF-A0A9P8FLX0-F1
#
_entry.id   AF-A0A9P8FLX0-F1
#
_cell.length_a   1.000
_cell.length_b   1.000
_cell.length_c   1.000
_cell.angle_alpha   90.00
_cell.angle_beta   90.00
_cell.angle_gamma   90.00
#
_symmetry.space_group_name_H-M   'P 1'
#
loop_
_entity.id
_entity.type
_entity.pdbx_description
1 polymer ?
#
loop_
_entity_poly.entity_id
_entity_poly.type
_entity_poly.pdbx_seq_one_letter_code
_entity_poly.pdbx_strand_id
1 'polypeptide(L)'
;MESLKNEPQANATAQPDSISAFEHDPRGSSNEPKVGELLPGEAELGGLGRHLGLWSTVALIVGRIIGTGIFSTPSSIVSSVGSVGAAFMLWLLGLASCLSGLCIWLELGCMIPRSGGEKVYLEAAFKRPKLLATTFFAWQAIILGFTASGCIVFASYVVKAAGRTATEWEKRGIALAVVTVICAAHTVVPRWAVRGMNGLVVIKLVVLIFIVVTGWAVLGGAAKDRIPHPTASFHDAFAGTTSSGYLWATALFKVLNSYAGWSNAAYVLNEVKNPVRTLKIAGPLGLGICGVLYMMANVSYFAAATPKEVAASKLTVAALFMNKVFGTAAEKAISVLIAISAFGNVMTVTFAQARVNQELAKEGVIPFPRFWASSWPAGAPGAGLLLHWIPSAIIIVAIPFGD
;
A
#
# COMPACT_ATOMS: atom_id res chain seq x y z
N MET A 1 10.11 -30.01 -66.70
CA MET A 1 9.00 -29.09 -66.35
C MET A 1 8.13 -29.80 -65.33
N GLU A 2 8.26 -29.30 -64.10
CA GLU A 2 7.48 -29.49 -62.87
C GLU A 2 6.57 -30.73 -62.70
N SER A 3 7.10 -31.64 -61.87
CA SER A 3 6.35 -32.43 -60.90
C SER A 3 6.12 -31.58 -59.65
N LEU A 4 4.94 -31.66 -59.01
CA LEU A 4 4.76 -31.74 -57.56
C LEU A 4 3.26 -31.81 -57.20
N LYS A 5 2.82 -32.97 -56.68
CA LYS A 5 1.70 -33.10 -55.74
C LYS A 5 2.23 -32.86 -54.33
N ASN A 6 1.49 -32.17 -53.46
CA ASN A 6 1.47 -32.46 -52.01
C ASN A 6 0.37 -31.72 -51.24
N GLU A 7 0.06 -32.36 -50.12
CA GLU A 7 -1.05 -32.31 -49.14
C GLU A 7 -1.16 -31.08 -48.20
N PRO A 8 -2.23 -30.99 -47.38
CA PRO A 8 -2.62 -29.76 -46.67
C PRO A 8 -1.89 -29.52 -45.35
N GLN A 9 -1.66 -28.24 -45.04
CA GLN A 9 -1.05 -27.77 -43.79
C GLN A 9 -1.99 -27.89 -42.58
N ALA A 10 -1.60 -28.71 -41.60
CA ALA A 10 -2.06 -28.61 -40.22
C ALA A 10 -0.97 -27.89 -39.41
N ASN A 11 -1.24 -26.66 -38.97
CA ASN A 11 -0.31 -25.88 -38.16
C ASN A 11 -0.79 -25.91 -36.70
N ALA A 12 -0.26 -26.84 -35.91
CA ALA A 12 -0.39 -26.83 -34.46
C ALA A 12 0.72 -25.93 -33.89
N THR A 13 0.34 -24.78 -33.34
CA THR A 13 1.23 -23.87 -32.62
C THR A 13 1.70 -24.50 -31.31
N ALA A 14 2.89 -25.07 -31.31
CA ALA A 14 3.61 -25.45 -30.09
C ALA A 14 4.22 -24.18 -29.44
N GLN A 15 3.91 -23.96 -28.16
CA GLN A 15 4.64 -23.01 -27.31
C GLN A 15 6.08 -23.53 -27.10
N PRO A 16 7.12 -22.69 -27.18
CA PRO A 16 8.47 -23.13 -26.88
C PRO A 16 8.62 -23.42 -25.37
N ASP A 17 9.23 -24.57 -25.05
CA ASP A 17 9.61 -24.95 -23.70
C ASP A 17 10.58 -23.92 -23.08
N SER A 18 10.27 -23.45 -21.88
CA SER A 18 10.94 -22.36 -21.16
C SER A 18 12.36 -22.69 -20.64
N ILE A 19 13.04 -23.67 -21.22
CA ILE A 19 14.40 -24.08 -20.86
C ILE A 19 15.40 -23.80 -22.00
N SER A 20 14.94 -23.64 -23.24
CA SER A 20 15.83 -23.38 -24.39
C SER A 20 16.27 -21.92 -24.55
N ALA A 21 15.75 -20.98 -23.74
CA ALA A 21 16.09 -19.56 -23.82
C ALA A 21 17.52 -19.21 -23.32
N PHE A 22 18.37 -20.20 -23.05
CA PHE A 22 19.75 -20.03 -22.59
C PHE A 22 20.82 -20.47 -23.61
N GLU A 23 20.46 -20.73 -24.87
CA GLU A 23 21.47 -20.93 -25.92
C GLU A 23 22.11 -19.60 -26.33
N HIS A 24 23.43 -19.55 -26.14
CA HIS A 24 24.31 -18.45 -26.49
C HIS A 24 24.23 -18.19 -28.01
N ASP A 25 23.67 -17.04 -28.41
CA ASP A 25 23.79 -16.56 -29.80
C ASP A 25 25.28 -16.35 -30.12
N PRO A 26 25.86 -17.04 -31.13
CA PRO A 26 27.26 -16.88 -31.49
C PRO A 26 27.53 -15.62 -32.32
N ARG A 27 26.51 -14.83 -32.67
CA ARG A 27 26.67 -13.62 -33.47
C ARG A 27 26.76 -12.40 -32.56
N GLY A 28 28.00 -11.94 -32.35
CA GLY A 28 28.34 -10.75 -31.56
C GLY A 28 27.66 -9.47 -32.05
N SER A 29 26.44 -9.22 -31.58
CA SER A 29 25.88 -7.89 -31.46
C SER A 29 25.90 -7.50 -29.99
N SER A 30 26.52 -6.37 -29.67
CA SER A 30 26.64 -5.80 -28.33
C SER A 30 25.31 -5.22 -27.84
N ASN A 31 24.26 -6.03 -27.80
CA ASN A 31 23.00 -5.71 -27.14
C ASN A 31 23.08 -6.11 -25.67
N GLU A 32 24.06 -5.59 -24.93
CA GLU A 32 23.93 -5.57 -23.48
C GLU A 32 22.71 -4.70 -23.14
N PRO A 33 21.71 -5.23 -22.43
CA PRO A 33 20.54 -4.46 -22.04
C PRO A 33 20.99 -3.23 -21.26
N LYS A 34 20.48 -2.05 -21.63
CA LYS A 34 20.77 -0.84 -20.86
C LYS A 34 20.16 -1.01 -19.46
N VAL A 35 20.84 -0.50 -18.43
CA VAL A 35 20.30 -0.47 -17.05
C VAL A 35 18.91 0.17 -17.07
N GLY A 36 17.85 -0.63 -16.86
CA GLY A 36 16.47 -0.18 -17.11
C GLY A 36 15.63 -1.07 -18.03
N GLU A 37 16.25 -1.90 -18.87
CA GLU A 37 15.55 -2.74 -19.85
C GLU A 37 15.33 -4.15 -19.30
N LEU A 38 14.11 -4.67 -19.52
CA LEU A 38 13.78 -6.05 -19.20
C LEU A 38 14.51 -6.95 -20.19
N LEU A 39 15.07 -8.06 -19.71
CA LEU A 39 15.58 -9.10 -20.61
C LEU A 39 14.43 -9.56 -21.52
N PRO A 40 14.71 -9.97 -22.78
CA PRO A 40 13.68 -10.32 -23.76
C PRO A 40 12.62 -11.34 -23.27
N GLY A 41 12.89 -12.17 -22.25
CA GLY A 41 11.91 -13.05 -21.61
C GLY A 41 11.17 -12.48 -20.38
N GLU A 42 11.72 -11.48 -19.69
CA GLU A 42 11.06 -10.86 -18.53
C GLU A 42 9.90 -9.94 -18.93
N ALA A 43 9.99 -9.33 -20.11
CA ALA A 43 8.89 -8.57 -20.71
C ALA A 43 7.70 -9.45 -21.08
N GLU A 44 7.94 -10.70 -21.51
CA GLU A 44 6.89 -11.67 -21.83
C GLU A 44 6.22 -12.26 -20.57
N LEU A 45 6.92 -12.25 -19.43
CA LEU A 45 6.43 -12.75 -18.15
C LEU A 45 5.47 -11.80 -17.40
N GLY A 46 5.29 -10.55 -17.87
CA GLY A 46 4.38 -9.56 -17.29
C GLY A 46 3.27 -9.15 -18.27
N GLY A 47 2.15 -9.88 -18.26
CA GLY A 47 1.17 -9.90 -19.36
C GLY A 47 0.50 -8.59 -19.79
N LEU A 48 0.66 -7.47 -19.07
CA LEU A 48 0.14 -6.15 -19.48
C LEU A 48 1.21 -5.17 -20.00
N GLY A 49 2.49 -5.52 -19.93
CA GLY A 49 3.61 -4.63 -20.27
C GLY A 49 3.69 -3.36 -19.41
N ARG A 50 4.53 -2.40 -19.84
CA ARG A 50 4.75 -1.13 -19.11
C ARG A 50 3.64 -0.12 -19.39
N HIS A 51 2.63 -0.07 -18.53
CA HIS A 51 1.50 0.86 -18.66
C HIS A 51 1.34 1.88 -17.52
N LEU A 52 1.98 1.68 -16.37
CA LEU A 52 1.90 2.60 -15.24
C LEU A 52 2.80 3.82 -15.50
N GLY A 53 2.19 4.97 -15.77
CA GLY A 53 2.90 6.25 -15.84
C GLY A 53 3.18 6.86 -14.47
N LEU A 54 3.88 7.99 -14.46
CA LEU A 54 4.28 8.71 -13.24
C LEU A 54 3.13 8.93 -12.26
N TRP A 55 1.98 9.43 -12.73
CA TRP A 55 0.81 9.65 -11.88
C TRP A 55 0.32 8.37 -11.19
N SER A 56 0.18 7.27 -11.94
CA SER A 56 -0.24 5.98 -11.36
C SER A 56 0.78 5.47 -10.34
N THR A 57 2.09 5.67 -10.58
CA THR A 57 3.13 5.26 -9.63
C THR A 57 3.10 6.12 -8.35
N VAL A 58 2.90 7.43 -8.47
CA VAL A 58 2.68 8.31 -7.30
C VAL A 58 1.41 7.89 -6.56
N ALA A 59 0.32 7.66 -7.28
CA ALA A 59 -0.94 7.23 -6.69
C ALA A 59 -0.82 5.87 -5.98
N LEU A 60 0.01 4.95 -6.49
CA LEU A 60 0.27 3.66 -5.86
C LEU A 60 1.06 3.79 -4.54
N ILE A 61 1.98 4.75 -4.46
CA ILE A 61 2.70 5.07 -3.20
C ILE A 61 1.75 5.76 -2.22
N VAL A 62 1.11 6.86 -2.65
CA VAL A 62 0.18 7.64 -1.82
C VAL A 62 -0.99 6.80 -1.36
N GLY A 63 -1.57 5.96 -2.22
CA GLY A 63 -2.70 5.10 -1.92
C GLY A 63 -2.39 4.00 -0.90
N ARG A 64 -1.13 3.55 -0.85
CA ARG A 64 -0.65 2.59 0.13
C ARG A 64 -0.34 3.25 1.47
N ILE A 65 0.28 4.44 1.47
CA ILE A 65 0.58 5.19 2.69
C ILE A 65 -0.72 5.73 3.32
N ILE A 66 -1.52 6.46 2.55
CA ILE A 66 -2.82 7.00 2.99
C ILE A 66 -3.85 5.87 3.00
N GLY A 67 -3.94 5.23 4.16
CA GLY A 67 -4.97 4.25 4.49
C GLY A 67 -5.80 4.72 5.66
N THR A 68 -5.87 3.88 6.69
CA THR A 68 -6.62 4.14 7.92
C THR A 68 -5.74 4.75 9.01
N GLY A 69 -4.41 4.59 8.92
CA GLY A 69 -3.44 5.02 9.93
C GLY A 69 -3.55 6.50 10.31
N ILE A 70 -3.60 7.42 9.35
CA ILE A 70 -3.70 8.85 9.70
C ILE A 70 -5.01 9.24 10.41
N PHE A 71 -6.04 8.40 10.33
CA PHE A 71 -7.34 8.66 10.95
C PHE A 71 -7.47 8.04 12.36
N SER A 72 -6.52 7.18 12.76
CA SER A 72 -6.55 6.45 14.05
C SER A 72 -5.24 6.50 14.83
N THR A 73 -4.09 6.39 14.15
CA THR A 73 -2.76 6.38 14.77
C THR A 73 -2.46 7.60 15.65
N PRO A 74 -2.90 8.85 15.31
CA PRO A 74 -2.67 10.00 16.20
C PRO A 74 -3.16 9.77 17.64
N SER A 75 -4.33 9.13 17.82
CA SER A 75 -4.86 8.75 19.14
C SER A 75 -3.90 7.79 19.85
N SER A 76 -3.45 6.76 19.14
CA SER A 76 -2.58 5.73 19.69
C SER A 76 -1.19 6.25 20.06
N ILE A 77 -0.65 7.20 19.29
CA ILE A 77 0.64 7.84 19.58
C ILE A 77 0.52 8.69 20.83
N VAL A 78 -0.43 9.64 20.86
CA VAL A 78 -0.55 10.55 22.01
C VAL A 78 -0.96 9.82 23.28
N SER A 79 -1.74 8.73 23.18
CA SER A 79 -2.02 7.85 24.31
C SER A 79 -0.76 7.12 24.84
N SER A 80 0.24 6.86 23.99
CA SER A 80 1.50 6.23 24.41
C SER A 80 2.49 7.24 24.99
N VAL A 81 2.65 8.41 24.36
CA VAL A 81 3.68 9.38 24.77
C VAL A 81 3.19 10.48 25.71
N GLY A 82 1.88 10.69 25.81
CA GLY A 82 1.25 11.61 26.77
C GLY A 82 1.21 13.09 26.37
N SER A 83 1.99 13.51 25.37
CA SER A 83 2.09 14.93 24.98
C SER A 83 2.06 15.15 23.46
N VAL A 84 1.70 16.37 23.06
CA VAL A 84 1.53 16.79 21.66
C VAL A 84 2.90 16.98 20.98
N GLY A 85 3.83 17.62 21.67
CA GLY A 85 5.20 17.85 21.21
C GLY A 85 5.93 16.54 20.94
N ALA A 86 5.81 15.56 21.85
CA ALA A 86 6.35 14.22 21.64
C ALA A 86 5.72 13.52 20.43
N ALA A 87 4.40 13.62 20.27
CA ALA A 87 3.70 13.04 19.12
C ALA A 87 4.18 13.64 17.79
N PHE A 88 4.34 14.97 17.70
CA PHE A 88 4.89 15.62 16.50
C PHE A 88 6.33 15.21 16.22
N MET A 89 7.18 15.16 17.26
CA MET A 89 8.56 14.72 17.11
C MET A 89 8.62 13.30 16.54
N LEU A 90 7.76 12.39 17.02
CA LEU A 90 7.67 11.03 16.49
C LEU A 90 7.23 10.99 15.02
N TRP A 91 6.25 11.79 14.61
CA TRP A 91 5.86 11.89 13.20
C TRP A 91 7.00 12.38 12.31
N LEU A 92 7.79 13.35 12.79
CA LEU A 92 8.95 13.87 12.07
C LEU A 92 10.08 12.84 11.98
N LEU A 93 10.40 12.18 13.10
CA LEU A 93 11.41 11.11 13.15
C LEU A 93 11.02 9.93 12.26
N GLY A 94 9.75 9.53 12.28
CA GLY A 94 9.24 8.47 11.41
C GLY A 94 9.34 8.83 9.93
N LEU A 95 9.03 10.08 9.56
CA LEU A 95 9.21 10.58 8.19
C LEU A 95 10.69 10.58 7.79
N ALA A 96 11.58 11.06 8.66
CA ALA A 96 13.03 11.05 8.41
C ALA A 96 13.56 9.62 8.22
N SER A 97 13.16 8.67 9.06
CA SER A 97 13.52 7.25 8.89
C SER A 97 13.01 6.68 7.57
N CYS A 98 11.78 7.01 7.16
CA CYS A 98 11.22 6.56 5.90
C CYS A 98 11.92 7.20 4.68
N LEU A 99 12.35 8.46 4.77
CA LEU A 99 13.13 9.13 3.73
C LEU A 99 14.51 8.47 3.56
N SER A 100 15.19 8.13 4.67
CA SER A 100 16.45 7.38 4.62
C SER A 100 16.27 6.01 3.97
N GLY A 101 15.21 5.27 4.36
CA GLY A 101 14.86 4.00 3.74
C GLY A 101 14.55 4.14 2.24
N LEU A 102 13.80 5.18 1.87
CA LEU A 102 13.50 5.48 0.48
C LEU A 102 14.77 5.74 -0.34
N CYS A 103 15.75 6.47 0.18
CA CYS A 103 17.00 6.72 -0.54
C CYS A 103 17.73 5.41 -0.89
N ILE A 104 17.80 4.46 0.06
CA ILE A 104 18.39 3.13 -0.17
C ILE A 104 17.62 2.39 -1.27
N TRP A 105 16.28 2.43 -1.23
CA TRP A 105 15.43 1.80 -2.23
C TRP A 105 15.50 2.45 -3.60
N LEU A 106 15.70 3.76 -3.68
CA LEU A 106 15.87 4.45 -4.95
C LEU A 106 17.15 3.97 -5.65
N GLU A 107 18.26 3.83 -4.92
CA GLU A 107 19.49 3.28 -5.48
C GLU A 107 19.29 1.84 -5.97
N LEU A 108 18.74 0.97 -5.11
CA LEU A 108 18.51 -0.44 -5.44
C LEU A 108 17.52 -0.61 -6.60
N GLY A 109 16.42 0.12 -6.60
CA GLY A 109 15.39 0.06 -7.63
C GLY A 109 15.77 0.72 -8.95
N CYS A 110 16.72 1.67 -8.94
CA CYS A 110 17.31 2.20 -10.17
C CYS A 110 18.37 1.27 -10.74
N MET A 111 19.16 0.61 -9.89
CA MET A 111 20.17 -0.36 -10.30
C MET A 111 19.56 -1.65 -10.83
N ILE A 112 18.49 -2.14 -10.20
CA ILE A 112 17.78 -3.38 -10.55
C ILE A 112 16.28 -3.10 -10.73
N PRO A 113 15.87 -2.55 -11.89
CA PRO A 113 14.51 -2.08 -12.13
C PRO A 113 13.56 -3.22 -12.52
N ARG A 114 13.45 -4.23 -11.63
CA ARG A 114 12.59 -5.41 -11.78
C ARG A 114 11.52 -5.44 -10.69
N SER A 115 10.34 -5.98 -11.00
CA SER A 115 9.30 -6.22 -10.00
C SER A 115 9.77 -7.19 -8.92
N GLY A 116 9.29 -7.01 -7.69
CA GLY A 116 9.57 -7.91 -6.56
C GLY A 116 10.21 -7.24 -5.34
N GLY A 117 10.65 -5.98 -5.44
CA GLY A 117 11.16 -5.21 -4.30
C GLY A 117 12.32 -5.88 -3.57
N GLU A 118 12.22 -6.04 -2.24
CA GLU A 118 13.30 -6.60 -1.41
C GLU A 118 13.75 -7.97 -1.88
N LYS A 119 12.84 -8.81 -2.40
CA LYS A 119 13.19 -10.11 -2.98
C LYS A 119 14.36 -9.99 -3.96
N VAL A 120 14.21 -9.08 -4.93
CA VAL A 120 15.18 -8.89 -6.02
C VAL A 120 16.50 -8.36 -5.46
N TYR A 121 16.43 -7.45 -4.49
CA TYR A 121 17.62 -6.83 -3.91
C TYR A 121 18.40 -7.80 -3.02
N LEU A 122 17.69 -8.57 -2.20
CA LEU A 122 18.29 -9.56 -1.31
C LEU A 122 18.88 -10.73 -2.10
N GLU A 123 18.24 -11.15 -3.19
CA GLU A 123 18.78 -12.16 -4.09
C GLU A 123 20.09 -11.69 -4.78
N ALA A 124 20.14 -10.42 -5.19
CA ALA A 124 21.34 -9.84 -5.77
C ALA A 124 22.49 -9.72 -4.74
N ALA A 125 22.18 -9.39 -3.48
CA ALA A 125 23.14 -9.24 -2.40
C ALA A 125 23.62 -10.58 -1.82
N PHE A 126 22.70 -11.53 -1.58
CA PHE A 126 22.97 -12.80 -0.91
C PHE A 126 22.86 -13.97 -1.89
N LYS A 127 23.94 -14.21 -2.62
CA LYS A 127 23.99 -15.24 -3.68
C LYS A 127 24.16 -16.68 -3.18
N ARG A 128 24.54 -16.87 -1.91
CA ARG A 128 24.83 -18.19 -1.32
C ARG A 128 24.23 -18.31 0.09
N PRO A 129 23.59 -19.45 0.44
CA PRO A 129 23.16 -20.51 -0.48
C PRO A 129 22.10 -20.02 -1.47
N LYS A 130 22.06 -20.64 -2.65
CA LYS A 130 21.11 -20.25 -3.72
C LYS A 130 19.68 -20.29 -3.17
N LEU A 131 18.88 -19.29 -3.55
CA LEU A 131 17.48 -19.14 -3.18
C LEU A 131 17.19 -18.96 -1.67
N LEU A 132 18.20 -18.85 -0.79
CA LEU A 132 17.96 -18.70 0.65
C LEU A 132 17.13 -17.44 0.96
N ALA A 133 17.62 -16.28 0.51
CA ALA A 133 16.93 -15.01 0.70
C ALA A 133 15.54 -15.01 0.06
N THR A 134 15.43 -15.53 -1.16
CA THR A 134 14.17 -15.67 -1.90
C THR A 134 13.17 -16.54 -1.16
N THR A 135 13.61 -17.65 -0.55
CA THR A 135 12.74 -18.60 0.17
C THR A 135 12.23 -17.99 1.47
N PHE A 136 13.11 -17.35 2.26
CA PHE A 136 12.69 -16.65 3.48
C PHE A 136 11.71 -15.52 3.17
N PHE A 137 12.01 -14.72 2.14
CA PHE A 137 11.12 -13.66 1.71
C PHE A 137 9.80 -14.23 1.17
N ALA A 138 9.80 -15.35 0.44
CA ALA A 138 8.58 -15.99 -0.04
C ALA A 138 7.67 -16.40 1.12
N TRP A 139 8.24 -17.01 2.15
CA TRP A 139 7.51 -17.42 3.35
C TRP A 139 6.87 -16.21 4.06
N GLN A 140 7.67 -15.16 4.28
CA GLN A 140 7.21 -13.89 4.85
C GLN A 140 6.09 -13.25 4.00
N ALA A 141 6.32 -13.10 2.70
CA ALA A 141 5.42 -12.38 1.79
C ALA A 141 4.10 -13.11 1.58
N ILE A 142 4.10 -14.44 1.48
CA ILE A 142 2.88 -15.22 1.23
C ILE A 142 2.06 -15.36 2.52
N ILE A 143 2.70 -15.65 3.66
CA ILE A 143 1.96 -15.91 4.91
C ILE A 143 1.53 -14.61 5.59
N LEU A 144 2.38 -13.58 5.56
CA LEU A 144 2.15 -12.33 6.29
C LEU A 144 1.74 -11.16 5.37
N GLY A 145 1.77 -11.33 4.05
CA GLY A 145 1.34 -10.33 3.07
C GLY A 145 -0.18 -10.20 2.92
N PHE A 146 -0.97 -10.42 3.97
CA PHE A 146 -2.43 -10.34 3.91
C PHE A 146 -2.98 -8.92 4.10
N THR A 147 -4.27 -8.73 3.82
CA THR A 147 -4.97 -7.42 3.92
C THR A 147 -6.13 -7.38 4.91
N ALA A 148 -6.25 -8.39 5.78
CA ALA A 148 -7.36 -8.56 6.72
C ALA A 148 -7.69 -7.30 7.53
N SER A 149 -6.68 -6.65 8.13
CA SER A 149 -6.88 -5.43 8.94
C SER A 149 -7.58 -4.31 8.16
N GLY A 150 -7.19 -4.05 6.92
CA GLY A 150 -7.82 -3.02 6.09
C GLY A 150 -9.28 -3.33 5.78
N CYS A 151 -9.60 -4.59 5.51
CA CYS A 151 -10.98 -5.05 5.27
C CYS A 151 -11.86 -4.95 6.52
N ILE A 152 -11.30 -5.25 7.70
CA ILE A 152 -12.02 -5.15 8.98
C ILE A 152 -12.28 -3.70 9.35
N VAL A 153 -11.32 -2.81 9.10
CA VAL A 153 -11.53 -1.37 9.32
C VAL A 153 -12.60 -0.84 8.39
N PHE A 154 -12.60 -1.22 7.11
CA PHE A 154 -13.70 -0.90 6.19
C PHE A 154 -15.06 -1.34 6.77
N ALA A 155 -15.18 -2.61 7.16
CA ALA A 155 -16.42 -3.16 7.70
C ALA A 155 -16.88 -2.40 8.96
N SER A 156 -15.96 -2.09 9.86
CA SER A 156 -16.25 -1.36 11.10
C SER A 156 -16.76 0.05 10.84
N TYR A 157 -16.18 0.76 9.86
CA TYR A 157 -16.60 2.11 9.50
C TYR A 157 -17.94 2.13 8.74
N VAL A 158 -18.20 1.15 7.87
CA VAL A 158 -19.51 1.00 7.20
C VAL A 158 -20.62 0.75 8.21
N VAL A 159 -20.39 -0.18 9.15
CA VAL A 159 -21.32 -0.48 10.24
C VAL A 159 -21.57 0.75 11.12
N LYS A 160 -20.50 1.46 11.52
CA LYS A 160 -20.60 2.71 12.31
C LYS A 160 -21.39 3.78 11.56
N ALA A 161 -21.13 3.96 10.26
CA ALA A 161 -21.84 4.94 9.44
C ALA A 161 -23.33 4.61 9.30
N ALA A 162 -23.68 3.33 9.27
CA ALA A 162 -25.06 2.85 9.29
C ALA A 162 -25.76 3.03 10.66
N GLY A 163 -25.06 3.51 11.69
CA GLY A 163 -25.62 3.72 13.03
C GLY A 163 -26.03 2.43 13.73
N ARG A 164 -25.51 1.28 13.29
CA ARG A 164 -25.82 -0.03 13.87
C ARG A 164 -24.60 -0.57 14.61
N THR A 165 -24.84 -1.41 15.60
CA THR A 165 -23.83 -2.35 16.09
C THR A 165 -23.92 -3.61 15.24
N ALA A 166 -22.78 -4.14 14.83
CA ALA A 166 -22.72 -5.42 14.12
C ALA A 166 -21.92 -6.40 14.96
N THR A 167 -22.38 -7.65 14.94
CA THR A 167 -21.67 -8.80 15.47
C THR A 167 -20.31 -8.94 14.78
N GLU A 168 -19.40 -9.67 15.43
CA GLU A 168 -18.10 -9.97 14.85
C GLU A 168 -18.22 -10.68 13.50
N TRP A 169 -19.12 -11.65 13.39
CA TRP A 169 -19.35 -12.41 12.15
C TRP A 169 -19.90 -11.56 10.99
N GLU A 170 -20.75 -10.58 11.26
CA GLU A 170 -21.21 -9.63 10.24
C GLU A 170 -20.04 -8.80 9.69
N LYS A 171 -19.16 -8.30 10.56
CA LYS A 171 -17.96 -7.57 10.13
C LYS A 171 -17.00 -8.46 9.35
N ARG A 172 -16.83 -9.72 9.75
CA ARG A 172 -16.02 -10.71 9.02
C ARG A 172 -16.61 -11.00 7.64
N GLY A 173 -17.93 -11.16 7.53
CA GLY A 173 -18.62 -11.35 6.25
C GLY A 173 -18.41 -10.18 5.29
N ILE A 174 -18.56 -8.94 5.78
CA ILE A 174 -18.27 -7.73 4.99
C ILE A 174 -16.79 -7.68 4.59
N ALA A 175 -15.87 -7.95 5.52
CA ALA A 175 -14.43 -7.94 5.24
C ALA A 175 -14.03 -8.99 4.19
N LEU A 176 -14.61 -10.19 4.25
CA LEU A 176 -14.39 -11.25 3.28
C LEU A 176 -14.96 -10.88 1.90
N ALA A 177 -16.14 -10.26 1.86
CA ALA A 177 -16.71 -9.74 0.62
C ALA A 177 -15.80 -8.68 -0.02
N VAL A 178 -15.24 -7.77 0.79
CA VAL A 178 -14.32 -6.72 0.31
C VAL A 178 -13.08 -7.31 -0.35
N VAL A 179 -12.36 -8.21 0.34
CA VAL A 179 -11.13 -8.79 -0.24
C VAL A 179 -11.45 -9.63 -1.49
N THR A 180 -12.59 -10.32 -1.50
CA THR A 180 -13.04 -11.13 -2.65
C THR A 180 -13.36 -10.25 -3.85
N VAL A 181 -14.13 -9.18 -3.66
CA VAL A 181 -14.48 -8.23 -4.73
C VAL A 181 -13.23 -7.54 -5.27
N ILE A 182 -12.29 -7.15 -4.42
CA ILE A 182 -11.04 -6.50 -4.84
C ILE A 182 -10.17 -7.46 -5.65
N CYS A 183 -9.99 -8.70 -5.18
CA CYS A 183 -9.25 -9.71 -5.93
C CYS A 183 -9.94 -10.01 -7.27
N ALA A 184 -11.26 -10.19 -7.29
CA ALA A 184 -12.02 -10.41 -8.51
C ALA A 184 -11.89 -9.24 -9.50
N ALA A 185 -11.97 -8.00 -9.03
CA ALA A 185 -11.83 -6.81 -9.87
C ALA A 185 -10.44 -6.73 -10.51
N HIS A 186 -9.38 -6.97 -9.73
CA HIS A 186 -8.00 -6.99 -10.27
C HIS A 186 -7.74 -8.17 -11.20
N THR A 187 -8.44 -9.30 -11.03
CA THR A 187 -8.32 -10.48 -11.91
C THR A 187 -9.07 -10.31 -13.23
N VAL A 188 -10.32 -9.84 -13.19
CA VAL A 188 -11.23 -9.84 -14.36
C VAL A 188 -11.13 -8.54 -15.17
N VAL A 189 -10.99 -7.40 -14.50
CA VAL A 189 -10.96 -6.07 -15.14
C VAL A 189 -9.77 -5.22 -14.68
N PRO A 190 -8.52 -5.70 -14.82
CA PRO A 190 -7.34 -5.09 -14.21
C PRO A 190 -7.14 -3.61 -14.57
N ARG A 191 -7.41 -3.21 -15.81
CA ARG A 191 -7.29 -1.81 -16.25
C ARG A 191 -8.27 -0.89 -15.53
N TRP A 192 -9.51 -1.34 -15.31
CA TRP A 192 -10.51 -0.57 -14.57
C TRP A 192 -10.23 -0.58 -13.07
N ALA A 193 -9.74 -1.69 -12.52
CA ALA A 193 -9.33 -1.78 -11.13
C ALA A 193 -8.20 -0.77 -10.81
N VAL A 194 -7.19 -0.65 -11.69
CA VAL A 194 -6.12 0.37 -11.57
C VAL A 194 -6.67 1.80 -11.68
N ARG A 195 -7.59 2.07 -12.62
CA ARG A 195 -8.24 3.39 -12.73
C ARG A 195 -9.06 3.73 -11.48
N GLY A 196 -9.82 2.78 -10.96
CA GLY A 196 -10.59 2.92 -9.72
C GLY A 196 -9.68 3.19 -8.53
N MET A 197 -8.60 2.43 -8.39
CA MET A 197 -7.56 2.65 -7.38
C MET A 197 -7.01 4.08 -7.44
N ASN A 198 -6.62 4.56 -8.63
CA ASN A 198 -6.13 5.93 -8.81
C ASN A 198 -7.20 6.99 -8.45
N GLY A 199 -8.47 6.76 -8.83
CA GLY A 199 -9.57 7.66 -8.47
C GLY A 199 -9.80 7.74 -6.95
N LEU A 200 -9.72 6.60 -6.26
CA LEU A 200 -9.83 6.55 -4.79
C LEU A 200 -8.69 7.32 -4.11
N VAL A 201 -7.49 7.36 -4.69
CA VAL A 201 -6.38 8.17 -4.17
C VAL A 201 -6.68 9.66 -4.24
N VAL A 202 -7.31 10.13 -5.33
CA VAL A 202 -7.75 11.53 -5.42
C VAL A 202 -8.74 11.86 -4.31
N ILE A 203 -9.73 10.98 -4.07
CA ILE A 203 -10.70 11.16 -2.98
C ILE A 203 -9.99 11.24 -1.63
N LYS A 204 -9.04 10.33 -1.36
CA LYS A 204 -8.25 10.33 -0.12
C LYS A 204 -7.49 11.63 0.09
N LEU A 205 -6.83 12.13 -0.96
CA LEU A 205 -6.09 13.39 -0.91
C LEU A 205 -7.03 14.57 -0.66
N VAL A 206 -8.16 14.64 -1.34
CA VAL A 206 -9.17 15.69 -1.15
C VAL A 206 -9.69 15.69 0.29
N VAL A 207 -10.01 14.52 0.85
CA VAL A 207 -10.47 14.39 2.23
C VAL A 207 -9.40 14.86 3.23
N LEU A 208 -8.14 14.48 3.02
CA LEU A 208 -7.06 14.87 3.92
C LEU A 208 -6.73 16.36 3.81
N ILE A 209 -6.71 16.91 2.60
CA ILE A 209 -6.56 18.36 2.36
C ILE A 209 -7.72 19.12 3.00
N PHE A 210 -8.95 18.61 2.91
CA PHE A 210 -10.11 19.22 3.55
C PHE A 210 -9.96 19.28 5.08
N ILE A 211 -9.50 18.19 5.71
CA ILE A 211 -9.18 18.17 7.16
C ILE A 211 -8.12 19.22 7.48
N VAL A 212 -7.05 19.28 6.68
CA VAL A 212 -5.96 20.25 6.85
C VAL A 212 -6.51 21.68 6.78
N VAL A 213 -7.14 22.07 5.66
CA VAL A 213 -7.66 23.43 5.48
C VAL A 213 -8.66 23.80 6.58
N THR A 214 -9.53 22.87 6.96
CA THR A 214 -10.47 23.08 8.08
C THR A 214 -9.74 23.32 9.39
N GLY A 215 -8.72 22.53 9.74
CA GLY A 215 -7.96 22.70 10.97
C GLY A 215 -7.22 24.03 11.04
N TRP A 216 -6.65 24.47 9.91
CA TRP A 216 -6.03 25.79 9.80
C TRP A 216 -7.07 26.92 9.90
N ALA A 217 -8.26 26.76 9.33
CA ALA A 217 -9.35 27.73 9.51
C ALA A 217 -9.82 27.80 10.98
N VAL A 218 -9.87 26.66 11.69
CA VAL A 218 -10.16 26.59 13.13
C VAL A 218 -9.10 27.36 13.94
N LEU A 219 -7.81 27.17 13.63
CA LEU A 219 -6.73 27.96 14.23
C LEU A 219 -6.86 29.46 13.93
N GLY A 220 -7.36 29.81 12.74
CA GLY A 220 -7.68 31.18 12.33
C GLY A 220 -8.97 31.75 12.94
N GLY A 221 -9.68 30.99 13.78
CA GLY A 221 -10.88 31.45 14.51
C GLY A 221 -12.22 31.18 13.82
N ALA A 222 -12.26 30.45 12.70
CA ALA A 222 -13.49 30.19 11.94
C ALA A 222 -14.56 29.37 12.71
N ALA A 223 -14.17 28.67 13.78
CA ALA A 223 -15.05 27.84 14.61
C ALA A 223 -15.04 28.25 16.09
N LYS A 224 -14.80 29.53 16.39
CA LYS A 224 -14.61 30.04 17.77
C LYS A 224 -15.75 29.70 18.72
N ASP A 225 -17.00 29.66 18.23
CA ASP A 225 -18.17 29.33 19.05
C ASP A 225 -18.16 27.88 19.56
N ARG A 226 -17.57 26.96 18.79
CA ARG A 226 -17.47 25.53 19.15
C ARG A 226 -16.12 25.17 19.76
N ILE A 227 -15.07 25.89 19.37
CA ILE A 227 -13.68 25.66 19.76
C ILE A 227 -13.08 27.00 20.19
N PRO A 228 -13.26 27.42 21.47
CA PRO A 228 -12.86 28.75 21.93
C PRO A 228 -11.33 28.94 22.01
N HIS A 229 -10.60 27.86 22.26
CA HIS A 229 -9.14 27.88 22.49
C HIS A 229 -8.41 26.88 21.58
N PRO A 230 -8.38 27.11 20.26
CA PRO A 230 -7.81 26.15 19.32
C PRO A 230 -6.28 26.02 19.43
N THR A 231 -5.60 26.96 20.10
CA THR A 231 -4.16 26.88 20.35
C THR A 231 -3.79 26.20 21.67
N ALA A 232 -4.78 25.85 22.51
CA ALA A 232 -4.55 25.33 23.86
C ALA A 232 -3.61 24.12 23.91
N SER A 233 -3.79 23.17 22.99
CA SER A 233 -3.00 21.94 22.90
C SER A 233 -1.52 22.16 22.53
N PHE A 234 -1.16 23.36 22.06
CA PHE A 234 0.21 23.69 21.64
C PHE A 234 0.99 24.47 22.69
N HIS A 235 0.31 24.99 23.73
CA HIS A 235 0.98 25.55 24.90
C HIS A 235 1.55 24.42 25.75
N ASP A 236 2.79 24.59 26.22
CA ASP A 236 3.55 23.56 26.95
C ASP A 236 3.44 22.20 26.27
N ALA A 237 3.71 22.14 24.96
CA ALA A 237 3.42 20.98 24.12
C ALA A 237 4.04 19.65 24.62
N PHE A 238 5.09 19.71 25.43
CA PHE A 238 5.76 18.54 26.04
C PHE A 238 5.26 18.22 27.47
N ALA A 239 4.28 18.94 28.00
CA ALA A 239 3.69 18.64 29.30
C ALA A 239 3.05 17.24 29.28
N GLY A 240 3.31 16.45 30.33
CA GLY A 240 2.83 15.07 30.45
C GLY A 240 3.56 14.05 29.58
N THR A 241 4.70 14.41 28.98
CA THR A 241 5.52 13.47 28.21
C THR A 241 6.01 12.32 29.11
N THR A 242 5.85 11.09 28.64
CA THR A 242 6.37 9.92 29.34
C THR A 242 7.90 9.84 29.27
N SER A 243 8.53 9.41 30.37
CA SER A 243 9.96 9.10 30.42
C SER A 243 10.27 7.66 29.98
N SER A 244 9.26 6.84 29.67
CA SER A 244 9.45 5.44 29.33
C SER A 244 9.93 5.25 27.88
N GLY A 245 11.20 4.87 27.70
CA GLY A 245 11.76 4.56 26.39
C GLY A 245 11.01 3.47 25.61
N TYR A 246 10.37 2.53 26.31
CA TYR A 246 9.52 1.50 25.70
C TYR A 246 8.29 2.11 25.01
N LEU A 247 7.63 3.09 25.65
CA LEU A 247 6.46 3.77 25.08
C LEU A 247 6.85 4.64 23.88
N TRP A 248 8.04 5.26 23.92
CA TRP A 248 8.61 5.96 22.77
C TRP A 248 8.87 5.01 21.59
N ALA A 249 9.51 3.87 21.83
CA ALA A 249 9.83 2.89 20.79
C ALA A 249 8.57 2.31 20.14
N THR A 250 7.59 1.90 20.96
CA THR A 250 6.32 1.37 20.45
C THR A 250 5.49 2.43 19.72
N ALA A 251 5.52 3.69 20.15
CA ALA A 251 4.88 4.78 19.44
C ALA A 251 5.55 5.08 18.09
N LEU A 252 6.89 5.07 18.03
CA LEU A 252 7.63 5.18 16.77
C LEU A 252 7.27 4.06 15.80
N PHE A 253 7.16 2.82 16.28
CA PHE A 253 6.73 1.69 15.44
C PHE A 253 5.34 1.92 14.81
N LYS A 254 4.38 2.46 15.58
CA LYS A 254 3.05 2.82 15.06
C LYS A 254 3.12 3.92 13.99
N VAL A 255 4.02 4.88 14.15
CA VAL A 255 4.27 5.95 13.16
C VAL A 255 4.85 5.35 11.87
N LEU A 256 5.88 4.51 11.98
CA LEU A 256 6.49 3.83 10.85
C LEU A 256 5.46 2.97 10.10
N ASN A 257 4.59 2.26 10.82
CA ASN A 257 3.48 1.52 10.22
C ASN A 257 2.50 2.43 9.47
N SER A 258 2.30 3.67 9.91
CA SER A 258 1.43 4.64 9.22
C SER A 258 2.05 5.21 7.95
N TYR A 259 3.38 5.26 7.88
CA TYR A 259 4.13 5.62 6.67
C TYR A 259 4.44 4.43 5.75
N ALA A 260 4.09 3.21 6.15
CA ALA A 260 4.37 2.02 5.36
C ALA A 260 3.72 2.12 3.97
N GLY A 261 4.51 1.88 2.92
CA GLY A 261 4.04 1.96 1.53
C GLY A 261 4.89 2.76 0.56
N TRP A 262 5.90 3.48 1.06
CA TRP A 262 6.83 4.23 0.20
C TRP A 262 7.64 3.31 -0.75
N SER A 263 7.85 2.04 -0.39
CA SER A 263 8.51 1.03 -1.23
C SER A 263 7.59 0.41 -2.29
N ASN A 264 6.29 0.69 -2.27
CA ASN A 264 5.29 -0.08 -3.00
C ASN A 264 5.50 -0.04 -4.54
N ALA A 265 6.04 1.06 -5.07
CA ALA A 265 6.37 1.19 -6.49
C ALA A 265 7.42 0.19 -6.96
N ALA A 266 8.34 -0.20 -6.09
CA ALA A 266 9.40 -1.15 -6.42
C ALA A 266 8.90 -2.61 -6.54
N TYR A 267 7.70 -2.91 -6.05
CA TYR A 267 7.06 -4.22 -6.26
C TYR A 267 6.54 -4.44 -7.67
N VAL A 268 6.34 -3.36 -8.44
CA VAL A 268 5.63 -3.41 -9.73
C VAL A 268 6.42 -2.75 -10.87
N LEU A 269 7.75 -2.66 -10.77
CA LEU A 269 8.60 -1.95 -11.73
C LEU A 269 8.50 -2.48 -13.16
N ASN A 270 8.16 -3.76 -13.37
CA ASN A 270 7.94 -4.33 -14.71
C ASN A 270 6.73 -3.69 -15.42
N GLU A 271 5.74 -3.18 -14.68
CA GLU A 271 4.57 -2.49 -15.23
C GLU A 271 4.78 -0.96 -15.33
N VAL A 272 5.88 -0.42 -14.78
CA VAL A 272 6.16 1.02 -14.76
C VAL A 272 6.84 1.49 -16.04
N LYS A 273 6.29 2.56 -16.64
CA LYS A 273 6.90 3.25 -17.78
C LYS A 273 8.17 3.97 -17.34
N ASN A 274 9.28 3.75 -18.03
CA ASN A 274 10.58 4.35 -17.71
C ASN A 274 10.93 4.21 -16.22
N PRO A 275 11.09 2.98 -15.70
CA PRO A 275 11.08 2.67 -14.26
C PRO A 275 12.09 3.51 -13.48
N VAL A 276 13.32 3.67 -13.96
CA VAL A 276 14.35 4.49 -13.30
C VAL A 276 13.91 5.95 -13.13
N ARG A 277 13.48 6.61 -14.22
CA ARG A 277 13.05 8.01 -14.18
C ARG A 277 11.80 8.19 -13.32
N THR A 278 10.83 7.29 -13.50
CA THR A 278 9.56 7.37 -12.78
C THR A 278 9.75 7.12 -11.29
N LEU A 279 10.57 6.15 -10.89
CA LEU A 279 10.83 5.85 -9.48
C LEU A 279 11.53 7.02 -8.78
N LYS A 280 12.54 7.63 -9.41
CA LYS A 280 13.25 8.82 -8.89
C LYS A 280 12.34 10.01 -8.59
N ILE A 281 11.23 10.15 -9.30
CA ILE A 281 10.27 11.24 -9.09
C ILE A 281 9.14 10.79 -8.17
N ALA A 282 8.55 9.63 -8.43
CA ALA A 282 7.36 9.14 -7.74
C ALA A 282 7.62 8.83 -6.27
N GLY A 283 8.80 8.25 -5.95
CA GLY A 283 9.21 7.92 -4.59
C GLY A 283 9.20 9.15 -3.67
N PRO A 284 10.08 10.14 -3.91
CA PRO A 284 10.16 11.34 -3.09
C PRO A 284 8.86 12.14 -3.08
N LEU A 285 8.19 12.27 -4.22
CA LEU A 285 6.93 13.01 -4.32
C LEU A 285 5.82 12.35 -3.50
N GLY A 286 5.65 11.03 -3.62
CA GLY A 286 4.61 10.29 -2.91
C GLY A 286 4.81 10.31 -1.39
N LEU A 287 6.03 10.03 -0.92
CA LEU A 287 6.34 10.09 0.51
C LEU A 287 6.29 11.51 1.06
N GLY A 288 6.79 12.50 0.31
CA GLY A 288 6.76 13.91 0.70
C GLY A 288 5.35 14.46 0.87
N ILE A 289 4.45 14.20 -0.10
CA ILE A 289 3.03 14.57 0.00
C ILE A 289 2.40 13.99 1.27
N CYS A 290 2.59 12.69 1.51
CA CYS A 290 2.04 12.03 2.69
C CYS A 290 2.63 12.60 4.00
N GLY A 291 3.95 12.83 4.04
CA GLY A 291 4.64 13.42 5.21
C GLY A 291 4.09 14.80 5.59
N VAL A 292 3.98 15.69 4.61
CA VAL A 292 3.44 17.04 4.83
C VAL A 292 1.98 16.98 5.28
N LEU A 293 1.14 16.22 4.57
CA LEU A 293 -0.28 16.11 4.91
C LEU A 293 -0.50 15.46 6.27
N TYR A 294 0.29 14.47 6.65
CA TYR A 294 0.18 13.82 7.96
C TYR A 294 0.54 14.79 9.08
N MET A 295 1.61 15.55 8.93
CA MET A 295 1.98 16.58 9.91
C MET A 295 0.86 17.62 10.06
N MET A 296 0.37 18.15 8.95
CA MET A 296 -0.69 19.16 8.94
C MET A 296 -2.03 18.62 9.47
N ALA A 297 -2.36 17.34 9.22
CA ALA A 297 -3.55 16.71 9.77
C ALA A 297 -3.45 16.53 11.29
N ASN A 298 -2.29 16.16 11.81
CA ASN A 298 -2.08 16.09 13.27
C ASN A 298 -2.25 17.47 13.93
N VAL A 299 -1.72 18.53 13.32
CA VAL A 299 -1.98 19.92 13.76
C VAL A 299 -3.48 20.20 13.78
N SER A 300 -4.20 19.81 12.74
CA SER A 300 -5.65 20.01 12.64
C SER A 300 -6.42 19.28 13.76
N TYR A 301 -6.03 18.04 14.09
CA TYR A 301 -6.67 17.28 15.16
C TYR A 301 -6.46 17.92 16.54
N PHE A 302 -5.23 18.35 16.85
CA PHE A 302 -4.93 19.00 18.13
C PHE A 302 -5.46 20.43 18.23
N ALA A 303 -5.75 21.08 17.09
CA ALA A 303 -6.43 22.37 17.07
C ALA A 303 -7.92 22.27 17.48
N ALA A 304 -8.58 21.16 17.16
CA ALA A 304 -10.00 20.98 17.49
C ALA A 304 -10.24 20.24 18.81
N ALA A 305 -9.33 19.34 19.21
CA ALA A 305 -9.49 18.48 20.37
C ALA A 305 -8.25 18.48 21.27
N THR A 306 -8.48 18.34 22.57
CA THR A 306 -7.41 18.25 23.57
C THR A 306 -6.66 16.91 23.44
N PRO A 307 -5.41 16.80 23.94
CA PRO A 307 -4.63 15.57 23.86
C PRO A 307 -5.34 14.37 24.52
N LYS A 308 -6.08 14.61 25.60
CA LYS A 308 -6.88 13.60 26.30
C LYS A 308 -8.06 13.11 25.45
N GLU A 309 -8.77 14.02 24.77
CA GLU A 309 -9.87 13.65 23.88
C GLU A 309 -9.37 12.87 22.66
N VAL A 310 -8.25 13.31 22.07
CA VAL A 310 -7.60 12.59 20.97
C VAL A 310 -7.16 11.19 21.43
N ALA A 311 -6.53 11.06 22.60
CA ALA A 311 -6.17 9.77 23.19
C ALA A 311 -7.39 8.85 23.43
N ALA A 312 -8.52 9.41 23.86
CA ALA A 312 -9.75 8.65 24.11
C ALA A 312 -10.50 8.23 22.84
N SER A 313 -10.25 8.90 21.71
CA SER A 313 -10.98 8.67 20.44
C SER A 313 -10.68 7.34 19.74
N LYS A 314 -9.65 6.61 20.19
CA LYS A 314 -9.20 5.32 19.63
C LYS A 314 -9.08 5.37 18.11
N LEU A 315 -9.94 4.64 17.41
CA LEU A 315 -9.90 4.54 15.94
C LEU A 315 -10.48 5.76 15.23
N THR A 316 -11.09 6.72 15.93
CA THR A 316 -12.04 7.69 15.36
C THR A 316 -11.59 9.15 15.47
N VAL A 317 -10.28 9.42 15.40
CA VAL A 317 -9.72 10.78 15.56
C VAL A 317 -10.32 11.78 14.57
N ALA A 318 -10.39 11.41 13.29
CA ALA A 318 -10.95 12.29 12.27
C ALA A 318 -12.47 12.49 12.41
N ALA A 319 -13.19 11.47 12.89
CA ALA A 319 -14.60 11.59 13.23
C ALA A 319 -14.83 12.53 14.42
N LEU A 320 -14.01 12.43 15.47
CA LEU A 320 -14.02 13.38 16.60
C LEU A 320 -13.77 14.81 16.12
N PHE A 321 -12.75 15.02 15.28
CA PHE A 321 -12.45 16.34 14.69
C PHE A 321 -13.67 16.90 13.94
N MET A 322 -14.27 16.11 13.05
CA MET A 322 -15.43 16.54 12.27
C MET A 322 -16.67 16.80 13.13
N ASN A 323 -16.86 16.01 14.20
CA ASN A 323 -17.94 16.23 15.16
C ASN A 323 -17.75 17.58 15.88
N LYS A 324 -16.55 17.88 16.38
CA LYS A 324 -16.29 19.15 17.08
C LYS A 324 -16.46 20.37 16.18
N VAL A 325 -16.01 20.30 14.93
CA VAL A 325 -16.08 21.44 14.01
C VAL A 325 -17.49 21.60 13.43
N PHE A 326 -18.08 20.51 12.89
CA PHE A 326 -19.30 20.59 12.08
C PHE A 326 -20.51 19.83 12.68
N GLY A 327 -20.30 18.93 13.64
CA GLY A 327 -21.36 18.20 14.34
C GLY A 327 -21.57 16.78 13.81
N THR A 328 -22.59 16.09 14.34
CA THR A 328 -22.81 14.66 14.14
C THR A 328 -23.03 14.23 12.68
N ALA A 329 -23.64 15.08 11.85
CA ALA A 329 -23.83 14.77 10.43
C ALA A 329 -22.48 14.64 9.70
N ALA A 330 -21.54 15.53 10.01
CA ALA A 330 -20.20 15.51 9.42
C ALA A 330 -19.35 14.35 9.95
N GLU A 331 -19.55 13.94 11.21
CA GLU A 331 -18.95 12.73 11.78
C GLU A 331 -19.34 11.46 10.99
N LYS A 332 -20.62 11.33 10.64
CA LYS A 332 -21.10 10.20 9.82
C LYS A 332 -20.53 10.25 8.41
N ALA A 333 -20.51 11.43 7.79
CA ALA A 333 -19.97 11.62 6.45
C ALA A 333 -18.48 11.25 6.36
N ILE A 334 -17.65 11.71 7.31
CA ILE A 334 -16.22 11.37 7.31
C ILE A 334 -15.99 9.89 7.60
N SER A 335 -16.85 9.24 8.40
CA SER A 335 -16.76 7.79 8.65
C SER A 335 -16.94 6.98 7.36
N VAL A 336 -17.85 7.40 6.47
CA VAL A 336 -18.01 6.79 5.13
C VAL A 336 -16.77 7.01 4.27
N LEU A 337 -16.22 8.22 4.28
CA LEU A 337 -15.02 8.55 3.51
C LEU A 337 -13.78 7.77 3.99
N ILE A 338 -13.66 7.53 5.30
CA ILE A 338 -12.60 6.70 5.88
C ILE A 338 -12.79 5.23 5.49
N ALA A 339 -14.02 4.72 5.43
CA ALA A 339 -14.29 3.39 4.87
C ALA A 339 -13.80 3.32 3.42
N ILE A 340 -14.19 4.26 2.58
CA ILE A 340 -13.74 4.34 1.17
C ILE A 340 -12.20 4.40 1.09
N SER A 341 -11.55 5.13 2.01
CA SER A 341 -10.08 5.16 2.10
C SER A 341 -9.49 3.78 2.42
N ALA A 342 -10.06 3.07 3.40
CA ALA A 342 -9.65 1.71 3.75
C ALA A 342 -9.77 0.76 2.54
N PHE A 343 -10.90 0.83 1.82
CA PHE A 343 -11.13 0.04 0.60
C PHE A 343 -10.05 0.32 -0.46
N GLY A 344 -9.79 1.59 -0.76
CA GLY A 344 -8.75 1.97 -1.72
C GLY A 344 -7.34 1.56 -1.27
N ASN A 345 -7.08 1.50 0.04
CA ASN A 345 -5.80 1.01 0.54
C ASN A 345 -5.66 -0.48 0.25
N VAL A 346 -6.67 -1.29 0.61
CA VAL A 346 -6.70 -2.73 0.32
C VAL A 346 -6.50 -2.99 -1.17
N MET A 347 -7.20 -2.25 -2.04
CA MET A 347 -7.00 -2.34 -3.50
C MET A 347 -5.53 -2.14 -3.91
N THR A 348 -4.85 -1.17 -3.29
CA THR A 348 -3.46 -0.82 -3.60
C THR A 348 -2.48 -1.89 -3.09
N VAL A 349 -2.72 -2.43 -1.89
CA VAL A 349 -1.90 -3.52 -1.34
C VAL A 349 -2.05 -4.78 -2.18
N THR A 350 -3.30 -5.20 -2.44
CA THR A 350 -3.62 -6.41 -3.19
C THR A 350 -3.05 -6.36 -4.60
N PHE A 351 -3.08 -5.18 -5.23
CA PHE A 351 -2.43 -4.97 -6.52
C PHE A 351 -0.94 -5.31 -6.47
N ALA A 352 -0.19 -4.72 -5.55
CA ALA A 352 1.26 -4.92 -5.46
C ALA A 352 1.62 -6.34 -5.00
N GLN A 353 0.92 -6.86 -3.99
CA GLN A 353 1.20 -8.18 -3.42
C GLN A 353 1.02 -9.30 -4.46
N ALA A 354 0.04 -9.18 -5.35
CA ALA A 354 -0.13 -10.15 -6.43
C ALA A 354 1.08 -10.24 -7.37
N ARG A 355 1.77 -9.11 -7.63
CA ARG A 355 2.99 -9.11 -8.43
C ARG A 355 4.16 -9.71 -7.67
N VAL A 356 4.30 -9.38 -6.39
CA VAL A 356 5.30 -10.03 -5.53
C VAL A 356 5.10 -11.55 -5.54
N ASN A 357 3.87 -12.02 -5.34
CA ASN A 357 3.53 -13.44 -5.38
C ASN A 357 3.85 -14.08 -6.73
N GLN A 358 3.56 -13.39 -7.84
CA GLN A 358 3.88 -13.87 -9.19
C GLN A 358 5.40 -13.96 -9.42
N GLU A 359 6.17 -12.96 -9.00
CA GLU A 359 7.63 -12.97 -9.13
C GLU A 359 8.28 -14.05 -8.26
N LEU A 360 7.72 -14.32 -7.07
CA LEU A 360 8.16 -15.45 -6.24
C LEU A 360 7.85 -16.79 -6.91
N ALA A 361 6.69 -16.91 -7.54
CA ALA A 361 6.32 -18.11 -8.27
C ALA A 361 7.25 -18.40 -9.45
N LYS A 362 7.72 -17.38 -10.16
CA LYS A 362 8.66 -17.51 -11.29
C LYS A 362 9.99 -18.14 -10.89
N GLU A 363 10.41 -18.01 -9.64
CA GLU A 363 11.63 -18.61 -9.11
C GLU A 363 11.50 -20.10 -8.75
N GLY A 364 10.29 -20.67 -8.82
CA GLY A 364 10.08 -22.08 -8.51
C GLY A 364 10.15 -22.45 -7.03
N VAL A 365 10.14 -21.46 -6.12
CA VAL A 365 10.22 -21.69 -4.66
C VAL A 365 8.90 -22.17 -4.04
N ILE A 366 7.80 -22.18 -4.80
CA ILE A 366 6.50 -22.68 -4.36
C ILE A 366 6.01 -23.83 -5.25
N PRO A 367 5.21 -24.78 -4.70
CA PRO A 367 4.63 -25.86 -5.49
C PRO A 367 3.75 -25.34 -6.64
N PHE A 368 3.78 -26.05 -7.77
CA PHE A 368 3.04 -25.68 -8.99
C PHE A 368 3.36 -24.27 -9.52
N PRO A 369 4.65 -23.90 -9.67
CA PRO A 369 5.05 -22.51 -9.95
C PRO A 369 4.46 -21.96 -11.24
N ARG A 370 4.25 -22.81 -12.25
CA ARG A 370 3.64 -22.41 -13.54
C ARG A 370 2.25 -21.80 -13.37
N PHE A 371 1.43 -22.31 -12.45
CA PHE A 371 0.10 -21.77 -12.20
C PHE A 371 0.18 -20.40 -11.53
N TRP A 372 0.95 -20.29 -10.44
CA TRP A 372 1.08 -19.07 -9.65
C TRP A 372 1.81 -17.93 -10.38
N ALA A 373 2.75 -18.28 -11.27
CA ALA A 373 3.47 -17.34 -12.12
C ALA A 373 2.62 -16.83 -13.30
N SER A 374 1.48 -17.45 -13.59
CA SER A 374 0.67 -17.13 -14.76
C SER A 374 0.06 -15.72 -14.69
N SER A 375 -0.20 -15.14 -15.86
CA SER A 375 -0.95 -13.88 -16.02
C SER A 375 -2.42 -14.13 -16.38
N TRP A 376 -2.95 -15.30 -16.02
CA TRP A 376 -4.33 -15.71 -16.29
C TRP A 376 -5.33 -15.01 -15.35
N PRO A 377 -6.56 -14.70 -15.81
CA PRO A 377 -7.09 -14.85 -17.17
C PRO A 377 -6.90 -13.62 -18.07
N ALA A 378 -6.88 -12.41 -17.49
CA ALA A 378 -7.00 -11.15 -18.25
C ALA A 378 -5.67 -10.39 -18.42
N GLY A 379 -4.53 -11.09 -18.38
CA GLY A 379 -3.19 -10.52 -18.46
C GLY A 379 -2.63 -10.00 -17.13
N ALA A 380 -3.42 -10.03 -16.06
CA ALA A 380 -3.01 -9.69 -14.69
C ALA A 380 -2.71 -10.97 -13.87
N PRO A 381 -1.94 -10.88 -12.76
CA PRO A 381 -1.56 -12.04 -11.94
C PRO A 381 -2.73 -12.58 -11.09
N GLY A 382 -3.74 -13.20 -11.74
CA GLY A 382 -4.93 -13.75 -11.08
C GLY A 382 -4.61 -14.87 -10.09
N ALA A 383 -3.67 -15.76 -10.42
CA ALA A 383 -3.20 -16.77 -9.49
C ALA A 383 -2.43 -16.15 -8.31
N GLY A 384 -1.61 -15.13 -8.55
CA GLY A 384 -0.96 -14.35 -7.49
C GLY A 384 -1.95 -13.64 -6.55
N LEU A 385 -3.08 -13.18 -7.08
CA LEU A 385 -4.21 -12.62 -6.31
C LEU A 385 -4.91 -13.69 -5.47
N LEU A 386 -5.04 -14.92 -5.98
CA LEU A 386 -5.57 -16.04 -5.21
C LEU A 386 -4.63 -16.37 -4.03
N LEU A 387 -3.31 -16.37 -4.26
CA LEU A 387 -2.30 -16.58 -3.21
C LEU A 387 -2.31 -15.47 -2.14
N HIS A 388 -2.77 -14.27 -2.49
CA HIS A 388 -3.03 -13.17 -1.55
C HIS A 388 -4.37 -13.33 -0.81
N TRP A 389 -5.39 -13.82 -1.51
CA TRP A 389 -6.75 -13.97 -1.00
C TRP A 389 -6.82 -15.05 0.08
N ILE A 390 -6.17 -16.21 -0.13
CA ILE A 390 -6.19 -17.35 0.82
C ILE A 390 -5.76 -16.93 2.24
N PRO A 391 -4.54 -16.39 2.48
CA PRO A 391 -4.12 -15.97 3.81
C PRO A 391 -4.99 -14.82 4.33
N SER A 392 -5.43 -13.89 3.48
CA SER A 392 -6.35 -12.82 3.90
C SER A 392 -7.68 -13.37 4.42
N ALA A 393 -8.28 -14.34 3.72
CA ALA A 393 -9.53 -14.97 4.13
C ALA A 393 -9.36 -15.80 5.40
N ILE A 394 -8.28 -16.57 5.53
CA ILE A 394 -7.95 -17.32 6.74
C ILE A 394 -7.85 -16.38 7.92
N ILE A 395 -7.08 -15.29 7.82
CA ILE A 395 -6.90 -14.35 8.93
C ILE A 395 -8.22 -13.66 9.30
N ILE A 396 -9.05 -13.29 8.33
CA ILE A 396 -10.37 -12.68 8.58
C ILE A 396 -11.29 -13.65 9.34
N VAL A 397 -11.26 -14.95 9.03
CA VAL A 397 -12.18 -15.95 9.61
C VAL A 397 -11.63 -16.56 10.90
N ALA A 398 -10.33 -16.79 10.99
CA ALA A 398 -9.70 -17.57 12.05
C ALA A 398 -9.22 -16.72 13.24
N ILE A 399 -8.84 -15.46 13.03
CA ILE A 399 -8.28 -14.61 14.09
C ILE A 399 -9.36 -13.70 14.67
N PRO A 400 -9.63 -13.76 16.00
CA PRO A 400 -10.51 -12.81 16.67
C PRO A 400 -10.07 -11.36 16.44
N PHE A 401 -11.03 -10.45 16.35
CA PHE A 401 -10.67 -9.03 16.40
C PHE A 401 -9.96 -8.76 17.73
N GLY A 402 -8.73 -8.24 17.68
CA GLY A 402 -8.08 -7.75 18.89
C GLY A 402 -8.93 -6.63 19.48
N ASP A 403 -9.29 -6.76 20.76
CA ASP A 403 -10.06 -5.77 21.53
C ASP A 403 -9.35 -4.41 21.66
#